data_AF-A0A1H7JL79-F1
#
_entry.id   AF-A0A1H7JL79-F1
#
_cell.length_a   1.000
_cell.length_b   1.000
_cell.length_c   1.000
_cell.angle_alpha   90.00
_cell.angle_beta   90.00
_cell.angle_gamma   90.00
#
_symmetry.space_group_name_H-M   'P 1'
#
loop_
_entity.id
_entity.type
_entity.pdbx_description
1 polymer ?
#
loop_
_entity_poly.entity_id
_entity_poly.type
_entity_poly.pdbx_seq_one_letter_code
_entity_poly.pdbx_strand_id
1 'polypeptide(L)'
;MKRRFALSKKMTFCLISAAMLLAPLFEGQSIAANESKYPASASASSYDTRCACDASKAVDGSLSTRWSGEGDGTWLRLDLGSAQPVSLVKIAFYNGDSRTFTFDIQTSIDGSNWLQARNAVTSAQNNHLQSFSIPVAEARYVRIVGYGNTSNDWNSYTEVEIWGGTTDGGGGTLDPAKPPSGNFDLTKWKITLPDASEIPASALAGGYEHPDWFYTDPVTGGMVFTSPNIGETTTNSTYTRSELREMLNPSTNSASSWANNWVTSTSSPSIKSQAGGVDGAMKATLRVDRVSVSGSEADKIGRVVVGQIHGPSTEPIRLYYHKRPSDSRGAVYFGTDDLDNNNTWVNILGGPNQLNPVNGIALGQTWSYEIKVTGLLMTVKVTPEGGSATTVTHTLPSGYNDKYLYFKAGVYNQNKSDTTSDQSDHVRATFFSLTHVHP
;
A
#
# COMPACT_ATOMS: atom_id res chain seq x y z
N MET A 1 8.63 81.97 -7.62
CA MET A 1 10.01 82.43 -7.28
C MET A 1 10.42 81.74 -5.99
N LYS A 2 11.64 81.20 -5.93
CA LYS A 2 12.20 80.23 -4.97
C LYS A 2 11.94 80.55 -3.48
N ARG A 3 11.54 79.56 -2.69
CA ARG A 3 12.01 79.38 -1.29
C ARG A 3 12.13 77.89 -0.95
N ARG A 4 13.38 77.45 -0.74
CA ARG A 4 13.77 76.18 -0.09
C ARG A 4 13.72 76.41 1.42
N PHE A 5 13.17 75.47 2.18
CA PHE A 5 13.54 75.28 3.58
C PHE A 5 13.63 73.79 3.90
N ALA A 6 14.68 73.46 4.66
CA ALA A 6 15.24 72.14 4.87
C ALA A 6 14.45 71.30 5.90
N LEU A 7 14.34 69.99 5.66
CA LEU A 7 13.93 69.01 6.65
C LEU A 7 15.14 68.54 7.46
N SER A 8 15.04 68.63 8.80
CA SER A 8 15.93 67.99 9.76
C SER A 8 15.31 66.66 10.23
N LYS A 9 16.01 65.56 9.99
CA LYS A 9 15.72 64.20 10.47
C LYS A 9 15.74 64.13 12.00
N LYS A 10 14.70 63.57 12.62
CA LYS A 10 14.80 62.61 13.74
C LYS A 10 13.54 61.73 13.72
N MET A 11 13.72 60.45 13.43
CA MET A 11 12.66 59.45 13.55
C MET A 11 13.13 58.38 14.53
N THR A 12 12.45 58.34 15.66
CA THR A 12 12.65 57.44 16.80
C THR A 12 12.22 56.04 16.41
N PHE A 13 13.11 55.04 16.50
CA PHE A 13 12.76 53.63 16.36
C PHE A 13 12.23 53.13 17.71
N CYS A 14 10.96 52.72 17.73
CA CYS A 14 10.32 52.03 18.84
C CYS A 14 10.54 50.53 18.64
N LEU A 15 11.30 49.90 19.55
CA LEU A 15 11.49 48.45 19.60
C LEU A 15 10.26 47.81 20.25
N ILE A 16 9.46 47.10 19.45
CA ILE A 16 8.43 46.18 19.96
C ILE A 16 9.10 44.82 20.14
N SER A 17 9.39 44.44 21.39
CA SER A 17 9.78 43.09 21.77
C SER A 17 8.57 42.16 21.64
N ALA A 18 8.55 41.34 20.60
CA ALA A 18 7.67 40.17 20.52
C ALA A 18 8.36 38.99 21.20
N ALA A 19 7.90 38.64 22.41
CA ALA A 19 8.27 37.40 23.07
C ALA A 19 7.58 36.23 22.35
N MET A 20 8.31 35.52 21.48
CA MET A 20 7.92 34.20 21.01
C MET A 20 8.11 33.21 22.17
N LEU A 21 7.00 32.70 22.72
CA LEU A 21 7.03 31.45 23.47
C LEU A 21 7.46 30.33 22.52
N LEU A 22 8.71 29.88 22.65
CA LEU A 22 9.13 28.58 22.14
C LEU A 22 8.43 27.50 22.98
N ALA A 23 7.36 26.93 22.45
CA ALA A 23 6.96 25.59 22.83
C ALA A 23 8.02 24.61 22.29
N PRO A 24 8.45 23.59 23.05
CA PRO A 24 9.33 22.57 22.52
C PRO A 24 8.58 21.83 21.41
N LEU A 25 9.11 21.92 20.19
CA LEU A 25 8.85 20.95 19.13
C LEU A 25 9.30 19.60 19.67
N PHE A 26 8.36 18.78 20.14
CA PHE A 26 8.56 17.34 20.13
C PHE A 26 8.66 16.97 18.66
N GLU A 27 9.90 16.75 18.19
CA GLU A 27 10.15 16.01 16.96
C GLU A 27 9.40 14.69 17.10
N GLY A 28 8.26 14.59 16.41
CA GLY A 28 7.56 13.35 16.22
C GLY A 28 8.52 12.42 15.51
N GLN A 29 9.08 11.47 16.25
CA GLN A 29 9.81 10.35 15.69
C GLN A 29 8.91 9.71 14.63
N SER A 30 9.36 9.79 13.38
CA SER A 30 8.77 9.05 12.27
C SER A 30 8.93 7.57 12.56
N ILE A 31 7.88 6.91 13.03
CA ILE A 31 7.85 5.45 13.04
C ILE A 31 7.56 5.01 11.60
N ALA A 32 8.64 4.85 10.83
CA ALA A 32 8.66 3.92 9.70
C ALA A 32 8.59 2.51 10.30
N ALA A 33 7.38 2.03 10.60
CA ALA A 33 7.18 0.61 10.93
C ALA A 33 7.10 -0.13 9.58
N ASN A 34 8.01 -1.00 9.15
CA ASN A 34 8.91 -1.85 9.95
C ASN A 34 10.21 -2.20 9.17
N GLU A 35 10.66 -1.40 8.19
CA GLU A 35 11.89 -1.70 7.45
C GLU A 35 13.14 -1.21 8.20
N SER A 36 14.08 -2.13 8.45
CA SER A 36 15.37 -1.88 9.09
C SER A 36 16.51 -2.33 8.18
N LYS A 37 17.66 -1.65 8.27
CA LYS A 37 18.89 -2.07 7.59
C LYS A 37 19.39 -3.34 8.26
N TYR A 38 19.57 -4.40 7.48
CA TYR A 38 20.23 -5.60 7.97
C TYR A 38 21.76 -5.41 7.98
N PRO A 39 22.46 -5.89 9.01
CA PRO A 39 23.90 -6.04 8.94
C PRO A 39 24.24 -7.08 7.86
N ALA A 40 25.26 -6.79 7.05
CA ALA A 40 25.68 -7.68 5.98
C ALA A 40 27.20 -7.72 5.87
N SER A 41 27.73 -8.90 5.57
CA SER A 41 29.11 -9.06 5.11
C SER A 41 29.13 -9.23 3.59
N ALA A 42 30.21 -8.82 2.93
CA ALA A 42 30.29 -8.82 1.47
C ALA A 42 31.40 -9.72 0.94
N SER A 43 31.14 -10.36 -0.20
CA SER A 43 32.07 -11.13 -1.02
C SER A 43 31.81 -10.84 -2.49
N ALA A 44 32.77 -11.04 -3.39
CA ALA A 44 32.60 -10.75 -4.81
C ALA A 44 33.27 -11.81 -5.68
N SER A 45 32.88 -11.89 -6.95
CA SER A 45 33.54 -12.75 -7.95
C SER A 45 34.98 -12.33 -8.22
N SER A 46 35.24 -11.03 -8.17
CA SER A 46 36.54 -10.40 -8.43
C SER A 46 36.61 -9.04 -7.77
N TYR A 47 37.81 -8.46 -7.70
CA TYR A 47 37.99 -7.06 -7.32
C TYR A 47 39.26 -6.46 -7.92
N ASP A 48 39.30 -5.12 -8.03
CA ASP A 48 40.49 -4.38 -8.47
C ASP A 48 41.55 -4.32 -7.36
N THR A 49 42.62 -5.08 -7.51
CA THR A 49 43.73 -5.15 -6.55
C THR A 49 44.58 -3.87 -6.53
N ARG A 50 44.54 -3.04 -7.58
CA ARG A 50 45.37 -1.82 -7.68
C ARG A 50 44.92 -0.73 -6.72
N CYS A 51 43.63 -0.71 -6.38
CA CYS A 51 43.03 0.24 -5.45
C CYS A 51 42.59 -0.39 -4.13
N ALA A 52 42.84 -1.69 -3.92
CA ALA A 52 42.32 -2.46 -2.79
C ALA A 52 40.80 -2.29 -2.62
N CYS A 53 40.08 -2.27 -3.74
CA CYS A 53 38.63 -2.04 -3.81
C CYS A 53 37.87 -3.36 -3.63
N ASP A 54 38.17 -4.09 -2.55
CA ASP A 54 37.56 -5.39 -2.25
C ASP A 54 36.08 -5.25 -1.82
N ALA A 55 35.38 -6.39 -1.70
CA ALA A 55 33.95 -6.41 -1.44
C ALA A 55 33.55 -5.72 -0.12
N SER A 56 34.43 -5.70 0.90
CA SER A 56 34.13 -5.09 2.19
C SER A 56 33.89 -3.58 2.08
N LYS A 57 34.44 -2.95 1.04
CA LYS A 57 34.33 -1.51 0.79
C LYS A 57 32.94 -1.06 0.33
N ALA A 58 32.05 -2.00 0.01
CA ALA A 58 30.67 -1.71 -0.34
C ALA A 58 29.71 -1.77 0.86
N VAL A 59 30.19 -2.12 2.06
CA VAL A 59 29.36 -2.27 3.26
C VAL A 59 30.03 -1.64 4.50
N ASP A 60 30.96 -0.71 4.28
CA ASP A 60 31.75 -0.07 5.33
C ASP A 60 31.15 1.27 5.81
N GLY A 61 30.01 1.69 5.24
CA GLY A 61 29.33 2.92 5.59
C GLY A 61 29.96 4.18 4.99
N SER A 62 30.89 4.04 4.04
CA SER A 62 31.66 5.15 3.48
C SER A 62 31.45 5.28 1.96
N LEU A 63 30.85 6.39 1.53
CA LEU A 63 30.73 6.72 0.10
C LEU A 63 32.08 7.07 -0.57
N SER A 64 33.17 7.13 0.19
CA SER A 64 34.51 7.47 -0.31
C SER A 64 35.35 6.25 -0.70
N THR A 65 34.94 5.08 -0.25
CA THR A 65 35.49 3.76 -0.57
C THR A 65 34.56 3.06 -1.55
N ARG A 66 35.03 1.99 -2.21
CA ARG A 66 34.20 1.23 -3.14
C ARG A 66 34.68 -0.20 -3.31
N TRP A 67 33.75 -1.10 -3.61
CA TRP A 67 34.08 -2.31 -4.34
C TRP A 67 34.17 -2.01 -5.84
N SER A 68 35.10 -2.63 -6.56
CA SER A 68 35.19 -2.54 -8.02
C SER A 68 35.55 -3.88 -8.64
N GLY A 69 34.76 -4.36 -9.60
CA GLY A 69 35.08 -5.53 -10.42
C GLY A 69 34.72 -5.30 -11.89
N GLU A 70 35.57 -5.78 -12.81
CA GLU A 70 35.43 -5.56 -14.25
C GLU A 70 34.83 -6.78 -14.96
N GLY A 71 33.90 -6.52 -15.89
CA GLY A 71 33.35 -7.51 -16.79
C GLY A 71 31.86 -7.78 -16.57
N ASP A 72 31.20 -8.18 -17.65
CA ASP A 72 29.81 -8.67 -17.67
C ASP A 72 29.63 -9.87 -16.74
N GLY A 73 28.60 -9.83 -15.90
CA GLY A 73 28.25 -10.90 -14.97
C GLY A 73 29.07 -10.89 -13.68
N THR A 74 29.96 -9.91 -13.51
CA THR A 74 30.71 -9.71 -12.26
C THR A 74 29.76 -9.36 -11.13
N TRP A 75 29.90 -10.02 -9.99
CA TRP A 75 28.92 -9.91 -8.91
C TRP A 75 29.51 -9.52 -7.57
N LEU A 76 28.69 -8.80 -6.80
CA LEU A 76 28.84 -8.56 -5.36
C LEU A 76 27.72 -9.31 -4.62
N ARG A 77 28.09 -10.10 -3.61
CA ARG A 77 27.18 -10.88 -2.77
C ARG A 77 27.26 -10.39 -1.32
N LEU A 78 26.11 -10.11 -0.75
CA LEU A 78 25.91 -9.75 0.64
C LEU A 78 25.33 -10.96 1.39
N ASP A 79 25.94 -11.37 2.50
CA ASP A 79 25.44 -12.38 3.45
C ASP A 79 24.93 -11.68 4.71
N LEU A 80 23.64 -11.82 4.98
CA LEU A 80 22.93 -11.25 6.14
C LEU A 80 23.15 -12.06 7.44
N GLY A 81 23.88 -13.17 7.36
CA GLY A 81 24.16 -14.09 8.47
C GLY A 81 23.03 -15.09 8.75
N SER A 82 21.78 -14.74 8.45
CA SER A 82 20.59 -15.59 8.56
C SER A 82 19.56 -15.22 7.49
N ALA A 83 18.60 -16.11 7.23
CA ALA A 83 17.48 -15.78 6.33
C ALA A 83 16.59 -14.70 6.98
N GLN A 84 16.27 -13.67 6.21
CA GLN A 84 15.46 -12.53 6.61
C GLN A 84 14.55 -12.11 5.44
N PRO A 85 13.39 -11.49 5.69
CA PRO A 85 12.58 -10.90 4.64
C PRO A 85 13.27 -9.65 4.10
N VAL A 86 13.68 -9.66 2.83
CA VAL A 86 14.31 -8.54 2.13
C VAL A 86 13.32 -7.92 1.15
N SER A 87 13.12 -6.61 1.23
CA SER A 87 12.18 -5.86 0.38
C SER A 87 12.85 -4.73 -0.40
N LEU A 88 14.04 -4.30 0.03
CA LEU A 88 14.68 -3.12 -0.51
C LEU A 88 16.20 -3.26 -0.54
N VAL A 89 16.79 -2.94 -1.69
CA VAL A 89 18.24 -2.81 -1.86
C VAL A 89 18.55 -1.36 -2.16
N LYS A 90 19.51 -0.77 -1.44
CA LYS A 90 20.03 0.56 -1.76
C LYS A 90 21.46 0.47 -2.25
N ILE A 91 21.80 1.20 -3.30
CA ILE A 91 23.14 1.20 -3.91
C ILE A 91 23.57 2.63 -4.21
N ALA A 92 24.77 2.99 -3.79
CA ALA A 92 25.49 4.17 -4.26
C ALA A 92 26.59 3.75 -5.24
N PHE A 93 26.71 4.49 -6.34
CA PHE A 93 27.56 4.11 -7.47
C PHE A 93 28.77 5.05 -7.59
N TYR A 94 29.95 4.48 -7.84
CA TYR A 94 31.17 5.28 -8.01
C TYR A 94 31.15 6.05 -9.34
N ASN A 95 31.28 7.37 -9.28
CA ASN A 95 31.10 8.32 -10.40
C ASN A 95 29.69 8.24 -11.03
N GLY A 96 28.68 7.82 -10.27
CA GLY A 96 27.28 7.75 -10.69
C GLY A 96 26.69 9.08 -11.17
N ASP A 97 27.25 10.23 -10.82
CA ASP A 97 26.89 11.55 -11.38
C ASP A 97 27.36 11.79 -12.83
N SER A 98 28.23 10.93 -13.35
CA SER A 98 28.78 11.02 -14.71
C SER A 98 28.49 9.80 -15.60
N ARG A 99 27.97 8.72 -15.02
CA ARG A 99 27.65 7.47 -15.73
C ARG A 99 26.53 6.70 -15.03
N THR A 100 25.80 5.89 -15.79
CA THR A 100 24.81 4.96 -15.23
C THR A 100 25.31 3.53 -15.31
N PHE A 101 24.85 2.69 -14.38
CA PHE A 101 25.24 1.29 -14.25
C PHE A 101 24.05 0.39 -14.59
N THR A 102 24.32 -0.75 -15.22
CA THR A 102 23.30 -1.77 -15.51
C THR A 102 23.56 -3.01 -14.65
N PHE A 103 22.53 -3.55 -14.00
CA PHE A 103 22.69 -4.70 -13.10
C PHE A 103 21.38 -5.46 -12.84
N ASP A 104 21.50 -6.69 -12.36
CA ASP A 104 20.41 -7.47 -11.76
C ASP A 104 20.51 -7.48 -10.24
N ILE A 105 19.39 -7.76 -9.58
CA ILE A 105 19.35 -8.10 -8.15
C ILE A 105 18.78 -9.51 -8.01
N GLN A 106 19.50 -10.37 -7.31
CA GLN A 106 19.11 -11.74 -7.02
C GLN A 106 19.09 -12.01 -5.52
N THR A 107 18.25 -12.93 -5.09
CA THR A 107 18.14 -13.37 -3.69
C THR A 107 18.32 -14.88 -3.57
N SER A 108 18.79 -15.34 -2.41
CA SER A 108 19.01 -16.77 -2.14
C SER A 108 18.99 -17.06 -0.63
N ILE A 109 18.51 -18.25 -0.26
CA ILE A 109 18.58 -18.77 1.12
C ILE A 109 19.88 -19.56 1.34
N ASP A 110 20.36 -20.28 0.32
CA ASP A 110 21.44 -21.27 0.42
C ASP A 110 22.76 -20.82 -0.25
N GLY A 111 22.75 -19.67 -0.93
CA GLY A 111 23.91 -19.09 -1.61
C GLY A 111 24.29 -19.79 -2.92
N SER A 112 23.52 -20.80 -3.34
CA SER A 112 23.79 -21.64 -4.52
C SER A 112 22.66 -21.56 -5.55
N ASN A 113 21.40 -21.57 -5.09
CA ASN A 113 20.21 -21.39 -5.90
C ASN A 113 19.74 -19.94 -5.81
N TRP A 114 19.63 -19.25 -6.95
CA TRP A 114 19.39 -17.81 -7.01
C TRP A 114 18.09 -17.50 -7.73
N LEU A 115 17.23 -16.72 -7.07
CA LEU A 115 16.01 -16.17 -7.66
C LEU A 115 16.29 -14.77 -8.19
N GLN A 116 15.75 -14.45 -9.36
CA GLN A 116 15.81 -13.11 -9.93
C GLN A 116 14.78 -12.20 -9.27
N ALA A 117 15.24 -11.21 -8.52
CA ALA A 117 14.38 -10.25 -7.81
C ALA A 117 14.16 -8.97 -8.65
N ARG A 118 15.15 -8.57 -9.45
CA ARG A 118 15.04 -7.56 -10.51
C ARG A 118 16.01 -7.86 -11.64
N ASN A 119 15.59 -7.58 -12.87
CA ASN A 119 16.38 -7.77 -14.09
C ASN A 119 16.67 -6.42 -14.78
N ALA A 120 17.86 -6.28 -15.36
CA ALA A 120 18.29 -5.19 -16.23
C ALA A 120 17.99 -3.78 -15.67
N VAL A 121 18.27 -3.57 -14.38
CA VAL A 121 18.09 -2.28 -13.72
C VAL A 121 19.16 -1.30 -14.20
N THR A 122 18.76 -0.10 -14.60
CA THR A 122 19.68 1.02 -14.85
C THR A 122 19.64 2.00 -13.69
N SER A 123 20.80 2.37 -13.14
CA SER A 123 20.89 3.39 -12.09
C SER A 123 20.53 4.79 -12.61
N ALA A 124 20.05 5.67 -11.73
CA ALA A 124 19.98 7.10 -12.01
C ALA A 124 21.38 7.73 -12.00
N GLN A 125 21.53 8.90 -12.64
CA GLN A 125 22.80 9.61 -12.74
C GLN A 125 23.03 10.52 -11.51
N ASN A 126 23.45 9.94 -10.38
CA ASN A 126 23.93 10.65 -9.19
C ASN A 126 24.78 9.72 -8.29
N ASN A 127 25.45 10.30 -7.28
CA ASN A 127 26.34 9.58 -6.34
C ASN A 127 25.66 9.24 -4.99
N HIS A 128 24.36 9.47 -4.83
CA HIS A 128 23.65 9.17 -3.59
C HIS A 128 23.22 7.70 -3.54
N LEU A 129 22.85 7.21 -2.34
CA LEU A 129 22.17 5.93 -2.20
C LEU A 129 20.85 5.96 -2.95
N GLN A 130 20.72 5.10 -3.96
CA GLN A 130 19.53 4.93 -4.77
C GLN A 130 18.76 3.71 -4.28
N SER A 131 17.44 3.81 -4.21
CA SER A 131 16.56 2.76 -3.67
C SER A 131 15.98 1.90 -4.80
N PHE A 132 16.11 0.59 -4.67
CA PHE A 132 15.61 -0.41 -5.61
C PHE A 132 14.72 -1.41 -4.85
N SER A 133 13.41 -1.17 -4.86
CA SER A 133 12.43 -2.05 -4.20
C SER A 133 12.32 -3.39 -4.92
N ILE A 134 12.50 -4.50 -4.24
CA ILE A 134 12.33 -5.83 -4.80
C ILE A 134 11.05 -6.47 -4.26
N PRO A 135 10.47 -7.47 -4.95
CA PRO A 135 9.46 -8.32 -4.32
C PRO A 135 10.03 -8.88 -3.01
N VAL A 136 9.25 -8.83 -1.92
CA VAL A 136 9.69 -9.34 -0.61
C VAL A 136 10.11 -10.80 -0.78
N ALA A 137 11.33 -11.12 -0.39
CA ALA A 137 11.88 -12.46 -0.47
C ALA A 137 12.58 -12.83 0.83
N GLU A 138 12.27 -14.00 1.38
CA GLU A 138 13.09 -14.62 2.43
C GLU A 138 14.47 -14.95 1.84
N ALA A 139 15.51 -14.26 2.30
CA ALA A 139 16.84 -14.36 1.76
C ALA A 139 17.88 -14.26 2.88
N ARG A 140 18.89 -15.12 2.81
CA ARG A 140 20.14 -14.93 3.57
C ARG A 140 21.17 -14.17 2.73
N TYR A 141 21.13 -14.38 1.41
CA TYR A 141 22.08 -13.81 0.49
C TYR A 141 21.37 -12.92 -0.53
N VAL A 142 21.96 -11.75 -0.80
CA VAL A 142 21.57 -10.87 -1.91
C VAL A 142 22.76 -10.72 -2.83
N ARG A 143 22.56 -10.85 -4.14
CA ARG A 143 23.61 -10.72 -5.15
C ARG A 143 23.24 -9.66 -6.17
N ILE A 144 24.14 -8.69 -6.35
CA ILE A 144 24.07 -7.70 -7.41
C ILE A 144 24.97 -8.19 -8.54
N VAL A 145 24.39 -8.46 -9.71
CA VAL A 145 25.13 -8.92 -10.90
C VAL A 145 25.26 -7.74 -11.83
N GLY A 146 26.49 -7.26 -12.02
CA GLY A 146 26.77 -6.05 -12.78
C GLY A 146 27.11 -6.32 -14.25
N TYR A 147 26.62 -5.43 -15.12
CA TYR A 147 26.78 -5.45 -16.57
C TYR A 147 27.53 -4.21 -17.08
N GLY A 148 28.41 -3.66 -16.25
CA GLY A 148 29.19 -2.47 -16.56
C GLY A 148 28.39 -1.17 -16.42
N ASN A 149 28.90 -0.14 -17.09
CA ASN A 149 28.34 1.21 -17.06
C ASN A 149 28.44 1.86 -18.44
N THR A 150 27.83 3.03 -18.59
CA THR A 150 27.79 3.78 -19.86
C THR A 150 29.17 4.19 -20.42
N SER A 151 30.25 4.03 -19.66
CA SER A 151 31.61 4.38 -20.11
C SER A 151 32.52 3.17 -20.33
N ASN A 152 32.33 2.06 -19.62
CA ASN A 152 33.17 0.84 -19.69
C ASN A 152 32.56 -0.31 -18.86
N ASP A 153 33.25 -1.45 -18.83
CA ASP A 153 32.76 -2.69 -18.23
C ASP A 153 32.96 -2.78 -16.70
N TRP A 154 33.34 -1.70 -16.04
CA TRP A 154 33.53 -1.69 -14.58
C TRP A 154 32.20 -1.61 -13.83
N ASN A 155 32.03 -2.49 -12.85
CA ASN A 155 31.00 -2.42 -11.83
C ASN A 155 31.63 -1.84 -10.58
N SER A 156 31.08 -0.77 -10.00
CA SER A 156 31.72 -0.09 -8.88
C SER A 156 30.72 0.57 -7.94
N TYR A 157 30.59 0.01 -6.75
CA TYR A 157 29.59 0.40 -5.75
C TYR A 157 30.29 0.93 -4.52
N THR A 158 29.94 2.14 -4.09
CA THR A 158 30.54 2.80 -2.92
C THR A 158 29.86 2.37 -1.63
N GLU A 159 28.55 2.10 -1.65
CA GLU A 159 27.82 1.54 -0.52
C GLU A 159 26.63 0.74 -1.04
N VAL A 160 26.33 -0.39 -0.40
CA VAL A 160 25.17 -1.24 -0.62
C VAL A 160 24.52 -1.54 0.72
N GLU A 161 23.21 -1.32 0.80
CA GLU A 161 22.43 -1.61 1.98
C GLU A 161 21.26 -2.55 1.65
N ILE A 162 21.05 -3.55 2.50
CA ILE A 162 19.91 -4.44 2.42
C ILE A 162 18.92 -4.08 3.52
N TRP A 163 17.67 -3.88 3.14
CA TRP A 163 16.60 -3.44 4.02
C TRP A 163 15.41 -4.40 3.95
N GLY A 164 14.76 -4.57 5.09
CA GLY A 164 13.55 -5.37 5.23
C GLY A 164 13.02 -5.34 6.66
N GLY A 165 11.90 -6.01 6.92
CA GLY A 165 11.19 -5.86 8.19
C GLY A 165 10.37 -7.07 8.61
N THR A 166 10.20 -7.24 9.91
CA THR A 166 9.22 -8.18 10.45
C THR A 166 7.82 -7.70 10.06
N THR A 167 7.15 -8.42 9.17
CA THR A 167 5.74 -8.18 8.89
C THR A 167 4.95 -8.62 10.11
N ASP A 168 4.57 -7.65 10.95
CA ASP A 168 3.50 -7.86 11.92
C ASP A 168 2.22 -8.18 11.12
N GLY A 169 1.93 -9.49 10.99
CA GLY A 169 0.72 -10.04 10.39
C GLY A 169 0.68 -10.03 8.86
N GLY A 170 1.13 -11.12 8.23
CA GLY A 170 0.66 -11.54 6.91
C GLY A 170 1.46 -11.05 5.70
N GLY A 171 2.79 -11.14 5.73
CA GLY A 171 3.66 -10.80 4.59
C GLY A 171 4.84 -11.77 4.38
N GLY A 172 4.58 -13.08 4.42
CA GLY A 172 5.42 -13.98 3.62
C GLY A 172 5.25 -13.64 2.14
N THR A 173 6.24 -13.91 1.29
CA THR A 173 6.03 -13.91 -0.16
C THR A 173 4.80 -14.77 -0.44
N LEU A 174 3.74 -14.17 -0.99
CA LEU A 174 2.52 -14.91 -1.30
C LEU A 174 2.89 -16.03 -2.29
N ASP A 175 2.35 -17.22 -2.07
CA ASP A 175 2.65 -18.38 -2.89
C ASP A 175 1.65 -18.46 -4.06
N PRO A 176 2.09 -18.26 -5.32
CA PRO A 176 1.18 -18.33 -6.47
C PRO A 176 0.58 -19.72 -6.71
N ALA A 177 1.12 -20.76 -6.07
CA ALA A 177 0.58 -22.13 -6.16
C ALA A 177 -0.49 -22.43 -5.10
N LYS A 178 -0.78 -21.50 -4.18
CA LYS A 178 -1.81 -21.66 -3.16
C LYS A 178 -3.09 -20.91 -3.53
N PRO A 179 -4.27 -21.42 -3.13
CA PRO A 179 -5.49 -20.63 -3.19
C PRO A 179 -5.39 -19.40 -2.27
N PRO A 180 -6.29 -18.40 -2.40
CA PRO A 180 -6.24 -17.19 -1.58
C PRO A 180 -6.15 -17.48 -0.08
N SER A 181 -6.89 -18.46 0.45
CA SER A 181 -6.81 -18.83 1.87
C SER A 181 -5.50 -19.50 2.32
N GLY A 182 -4.66 -19.93 1.38
CA GLY A 182 -3.29 -20.38 1.70
C GLY A 182 -2.30 -19.22 1.89
N ASN A 183 -2.68 -18.02 1.48
CA ASN A 183 -1.89 -16.78 1.56
C ASN A 183 -2.51 -15.74 2.51
N PHE A 184 -3.82 -15.80 2.75
CA PHE A 184 -4.59 -14.86 3.56
C PHE A 184 -5.43 -15.61 4.61
N ASP A 185 -5.57 -15.04 5.82
CA ASP A 185 -6.54 -15.57 6.78
C ASP A 185 -7.97 -15.20 6.35
N LEU A 186 -8.63 -16.16 5.69
CA LEU A 186 -10.02 -16.03 5.24
C LEU A 186 -11.03 -16.69 6.18
N THR A 187 -10.61 -17.14 7.36
CA THR A 187 -11.48 -17.86 8.31
C THR A 187 -12.62 -17.00 8.86
N LYS A 188 -12.44 -15.68 8.86
CA LYS A 188 -13.41 -14.69 9.33
C LYS A 188 -14.01 -13.86 8.20
N TRP A 189 -14.15 -14.44 7.01
CA TRP A 189 -14.73 -13.75 5.86
C TRP A 189 -15.73 -14.66 5.16
N LYS A 190 -16.84 -14.12 4.68
CA LYS A 190 -17.60 -14.69 3.55
C LYS A 190 -17.35 -13.83 2.31
N ILE A 191 -17.58 -14.34 1.10
CA ILE A 191 -17.51 -13.53 -0.13
C ILE A 191 -18.87 -13.53 -0.82
N THR A 192 -19.23 -12.39 -1.39
CA THR A 192 -20.32 -12.28 -2.37
C THR A 192 -19.71 -12.08 -3.75
N LEU A 193 -20.16 -12.86 -4.74
CA LEU A 193 -19.67 -12.82 -6.12
C LEU A 193 -20.62 -12.04 -7.05
N PRO A 194 -20.17 -11.70 -8.28
CA PRO A 194 -20.97 -10.95 -9.26
C PRO A 194 -22.25 -11.63 -9.75
N ASP A 195 -22.45 -12.91 -9.48
CA ASP A 195 -23.71 -13.65 -9.71
C ASP A 195 -24.62 -13.67 -8.46
N ALA A 196 -24.31 -12.82 -7.47
CA ALA A 196 -24.95 -12.73 -6.17
C ALA A 196 -24.83 -13.99 -5.29
N SER A 197 -24.06 -15.00 -5.71
CA SER A 197 -23.76 -16.15 -4.85
C SER A 197 -22.92 -15.73 -3.65
N GLU A 198 -23.19 -16.37 -2.51
CA GLU A 198 -22.42 -16.18 -1.29
C GLU A 198 -21.64 -17.45 -0.95
N ILE A 199 -20.33 -17.32 -0.81
CA ILE A 199 -19.47 -18.43 -0.40
C ILE A 199 -19.17 -18.26 1.09
N PRO A 200 -19.55 -19.24 1.93
CA PRO A 200 -19.39 -19.14 3.38
C PRO A 200 -17.92 -19.23 3.80
N ALA A 201 -17.63 -18.77 5.01
CA ALA A 201 -16.27 -18.73 5.56
C ALA A 201 -15.58 -20.09 5.59
N SER A 202 -16.33 -21.17 5.83
CA SER A 202 -15.78 -22.53 5.80
C SER A 202 -15.27 -22.93 4.41
N ALA A 203 -15.97 -22.55 3.34
CA ALA A 203 -15.56 -22.84 1.98
C ALA A 203 -14.39 -21.94 1.53
N LEU A 204 -14.42 -20.65 1.88
CA LEU A 204 -13.30 -19.74 1.63
C LEU A 204 -12.02 -20.20 2.31
N ALA A 205 -12.09 -20.49 3.62
CA ALA A 205 -10.97 -21.05 4.37
C ALA A 205 -10.53 -22.42 3.84
N GLY A 206 -11.43 -23.16 3.18
CA GLY A 206 -11.19 -24.45 2.56
C GLY A 206 -10.53 -24.41 1.17
N GLY A 207 -10.06 -23.24 0.71
CA GLY A 207 -9.35 -23.11 -0.57
C GLY A 207 -10.23 -22.74 -1.76
N TYR A 208 -11.41 -22.15 -1.53
CA TYR A 208 -12.29 -21.72 -2.63
C TYR A 208 -11.61 -20.70 -3.57
N GLU A 209 -11.79 -20.91 -4.86
CA GLU A 209 -11.45 -19.98 -5.94
C GLU A 209 -12.58 -19.96 -6.99
N HIS A 210 -12.76 -18.81 -7.62
CA HIS A 210 -13.54 -18.62 -8.83
C HIS A 210 -12.62 -18.07 -9.93
N PRO A 211 -12.48 -18.76 -11.08
CA PRO A 211 -11.47 -18.42 -12.10
C PRO A 211 -11.60 -17.01 -12.66
N ASP A 212 -12.82 -16.46 -12.70
CA ASP A 212 -13.06 -15.13 -13.26
C ASP A 212 -13.12 -14.00 -12.23
N TRP A 213 -13.44 -14.30 -10.97
CA TRP A 213 -13.92 -13.28 -10.01
C TRP A 213 -13.15 -13.24 -8.70
N PHE A 214 -12.55 -14.35 -8.28
CA PHE A 214 -11.85 -14.46 -7.01
C PHE A 214 -10.80 -15.57 -7.07
N TYR A 215 -9.52 -15.23 -7.27
CA TYR A 215 -8.47 -16.23 -7.47
C TYR A 215 -7.10 -15.71 -7.03
N THR A 216 -6.13 -16.60 -6.92
CA THR A 216 -4.73 -16.24 -6.72
C THR A 216 -4.08 -15.81 -8.03
N ASP A 217 -3.48 -14.63 -8.08
CA ASP A 217 -2.66 -14.18 -9.20
C ASP A 217 -1.47 -15.15 -9.38
N PRO A 218 -1.33 -15.80 -10.56
CA PRO A 218 -0.39 -16.89 -10.76
C PRO A 218 1.07 -16.44 -10.84
N VAL A 219 1.34 -15.14 -10.82
CA VAL A 219 2.70 -14.57 -10.83
C VAL A 219 3.09 -14.10 -9.44
N THR A 220 2.17 -13.44 -8.74
CA THR A 220 2.46 -12.70 -7.51
C THR A 220 1.91 -13.34 -6.24
N GLY A 221 0.99 -14.31 -6.36
CA GLY A 221 0.28 -14.89 -5.21
C GLY A 221 -0.80 -13.97 -4.61
N GLY A 222 -1.02 -12.79 -5.20
CA GLY A 222 -2.01 -11.82 -4.74
C GLY A 222 -3.44 -12.33 -4.85
N MET A 223 -4.30 -11.95 -3.91
CA MET A 223 -5.73 -12.28 -3.94
C MET A 223 -6.46 -11.30 -4.87
N VAL A 224 -6.88 -11.80 -6.03
CA VAL A 224 -7.52 -11.01 -7.09
C VAL A 224 -9.03 -10.97 -6.89
N PHE A 225 -9.62 -9.79 -7.01
CA PHE A 225 -11.06 -9.59 -7.10
C PHE A 225 -11.41 -8.92 -8.42
N THR A 226 -12.37 -9.48 -9.14
CA THR A 226 -12.90 -8.91 -10.39
C THR A 226 -14.41 -8.79 -10.31
N SER A 227 -14.98 -7.66 -10.75
CA SER A 227 -16.43 -7.46 -10.82
C SER A 227 -16.82 -6.75 -12.12
N PRO A 228 -17.65 -7.37 -12.99
CA PRO A 228 -18.16 -6.75 -14.21
C PRO A 228 -19.11 -5.60 -13.91
N ASN A 229 -19.34 -4.69 -14.86
CA ASN A 229 -20.35 -3.63 -14.71
C ASN A 229 -21.77 -4.20 -14.71
N ILE A 230 -22.00 -5.27 -15.47
CA ILE A 230 -23.27 -5.98 -15.59
C ILE A 230 -23.15 -7.35 -14.91
N GLY A 231 -24.10 -7.65 -14.03
CA GLY A 231 -24.18 -8.90 -13.28
C GLY A 231 -25.36 -8.86 -12.32
N GLU A 232 -25.50 -9.89 -11.49
CA GLU A 232 -26.53 -9.97 -10.46
C GLU A 232 -26.13 -9.17 -9.22
N THR A 233 -27.11 -8.75 -8.43
CA THR A 233 -26.88 -7.92 -7.24
C THR A 233 -27.62 -8.46 -6.03
N THR A 234 -27.07 -8.22 -4.84
CA THR A 234 -27.76 -8.55 -3.59
C THR A 234 -28.92 -7.60 -3.35
N THR A 235 -29.90 -8.05 -2.56
CA THR A 235 -31.01 -7.22 -2.07
C THR A 235 -30.51 -5.85 -1.58
N ASN A 236 -31.18 -4.78 -2.03
CA ASN A 236 -30.86 -3.36 -1.73
C ASN A 236 -29.60 -2.78 -2.41
N SER A 237 -28.96 -3.48 -3.33
CA SER A 237 -27.90 -2.92 -4.19
C SER A 237 -28.25 -3.04 -5.66
N THR A 238 -27.79 -2.09 -6.47
CA THR A 238 -27.88 -2.12 -7.94
C THR A 238 -26.51 -2.24 -8.60
N TYR A 239 -25.50 -2.61 -7.82
CA TYR A 239 -24.09 -2.67 -8.22
C TYR A 239 -23.52 -4.06 -7.89
N THR A 240 -22.77 -4.61 -8.82
CA THR A 240 -22.09 -5.92 -8.69
C THR A 240 -20.89 -5.82 -7.75
N ARG A 241 -20.47 -6.97 -7.20
CA ARG A 241 -19.28 -7.06 -6.35
C ARG A 241 -18.59 -8.41 -6.45
N SER A 242 -17.28 -8.40 -6.25
CA SER A 242 -16.53 -9.54 -5.73
C SER A 242 -15.89 -9.03 -4.44
N GLU A 243 -16.54 -9.29 -3.30
CA GLU A 243 -16.25 -8.57 -2.06
C GLU A 243 -16.46 -9.43 -0.82
N LEU A 244 -15.45 -9.40 0.05
CA LEU A 244 -15.46 -10.03 1.36
C LEU A 244 -16.33 -9.27 2.35
N ARG A 245 -16.98 -10.00 3.25
CA ARG A 245 -17.73 -9.49 4.40
C ARG A 245 -17.21 -10.18 5.66
N GLU A 246 -16.82 -9.39 6.65
CA GLU A 246 -16.26 -9.89 7.91
C GLU A 246 -17.26 -10.74 8.71
N MET A 247 -16.80 -11.86 9.24
CA MET A 247 -17.56 -12.85 10.00
C MET A 247 -16.76 -13.20 11.26
N LEU A 248 -16.85 -12.40 12.34
CA LEU A 248 -16.03 -12.63 13.55
C LEU A 248 -16.30 -13.97 14.25
N ASN A 249 -17.52 -14.48 14.11
CA ASN A 249 -17.91 -15.80 14.58
C ASN A 249 -18.78 -16.50 13.53
N PRO A 250 -18.15 -17.10 12.50
CA PRO A 250 -18.85 -17.75 11.41
C PRO A 250 -19.73 -18.92 11.86
N SER A 251 -19.43 -19.53 13.01
CA SER A 251 -20.19 -20.68 13.55
C SER A 251 -21.63 -20.34 13.92
N THR A 252 -21.96 -19.04 14.06
CA THR A 252 -23.32 -18.57 14.35
C THR A 252 -24.29 -18.79 13.18
N ASN A 253 -23.79 -19.06 11.97
CA ASN A 253 -24.58 -19.16 10.74
C ASN A 253 -25.53 -17.97 10.51
N SER A 254 -25.23 -16.81 11.08
CA SER A 254 -26.02 -15.59 10.95
C SER A 254 -25.12 -14.37 10.81
N ALA A 255 -25.20 -13.69 9.67
CA ALA A 255 -24.47 -12.44 9.45
C ALA A 255 -24.88 -11.36 10.46
N SER A 256 -26.14 -11.32 10.89
CA SER A 256 -26.67 -10.31 11.81
C SER A 256 -26.48 -10.65 13.30
N SER A 257 -25.91 -11.80 13.65
CA SER A 257 -25.59 -12.14 15.04
C SER A 257 -24.58 -11.14 15.63
N TRP A 258 -24.83 -10.61 16.84
CA TRP A 258 -23.89 -9.71 17.52
C TRP A 258 -22.49 -10.32 17.63
N ALA A 259 -22.38 -11.61 17.96
CA ALA A 259 -21.09 -12.29 18.08
C ALA A 259 -20.31 -12.37 16.76
N ASN A 260 -20.97 -12.12 15.63
CA ASN A 260 -20.36 -12.15 14.30
C ASN A 260 -19.97 -10.75 13.78
N ASN A 261 -20.18 -9.72 14.59
CA ASN A 261 -19.94 -8.32 14.27
C ASN A 261 -19.22 -7.64 15.45
N TRP A 262 -18.73 -6.43 15.24
CA TRP A 262 -18.13 -5.61 16.29
C TRP A 262 -18.95 -4.35 16.54
N VAL A 263 -18.65 -3.65 17.64
CA VAL A 263 -19.31 -2.39 18.02
C VAL A 263 -18.28 -1.38 18.47
N THR A 264 -18.64 -0.10 18.56
CA THR A 264 -17.74 0.94 19.07
C THR A 264 -17.51 0.79 20.58
N SER A 265 -16.35 1.18 21.09
CA SER A 265 -16.07 1.16 22.54
C SER A 265 -16.95 2.11 23.36
N THR A 266 -17.56 3.09 22.70
CA THR A 266 -18.59 3.99 23.25
C THR A 266 -19.99 3.38 23.31
N SER A 267 -20.19 2.18 22.77
CA SER A 267 -21.43 1.42 22.93
C SER A 267 -21.65 0.99 24.38
N SER A 268 -22.91 0.74 24.72
CA SER A 268 -23.35 0.31 26.04
C SER A 268 -22.69 -1.02 26.47
N PRO A 269 -22.45 -1.23 27.79
CA PRO A 269 -21.83 -2.47 28.28
C PRO A 269 -22.59 -3.74 27.88
N SER A 270 -23.92 -3.69 27.84
CA SER A 270 -24.76 -4.84 27.46
C SER A 270 -24.56 -5.24 26.00
N ILE A 271 -24.40 -4.27 25.10
CA ILE A 271 -24.13 -4.55 23.68
C ILE A 271 -22.70 -5.02 23.46
N LYS A 272 -21.71 -4.38 24.12
CA LYS A 272 -20.31 -4.81 24.05
C LYS A 272 -20.12 -6.26 24.50
N SER A 273 -20.87 -6.71 25.52
CA SER A 273 -20.81 -8.10 25.99
C SER A 273 -21.34 -9.15 25.01
N GLN A 274 -22.13 -8.74 24.01
CA GLN A 274 -22.70 -9.62 22.99
C GLN A 274 -21.88 -9.61 21.69
N ALA A 275 -21.09 -8.56 21.46
CA ALA A 275 -20.34 -8.36 20.23
C ALA A 275 -19.16 -9.33 20.11
N GLY A 276 -18.79 -9.68 18.88
CA GLY A 276 -17.58 -10.47 18.59
C GLY A 276 -16.28 -9.66 18.71
N GLY A 277 -16.38 -8.33 18.77
CA GLY A 277 -15.26 -7.42 18.91
C GLY A 277 -15.71 -6.03 19.35
N VAL A 278 -14.78 -5.24 19.87
CA VAL A 278 -14.98 -3.83 20.23
C VAL A 278 -13.94 -3.00 19.50
N ASP A 279 -14.36 -1.87 18.93
CA ASP A 279 -13.58 -1.06 18.01
C ASP A 279 -13.06 -1.90 16.83
N GLY A 280 -12.20 -1.35 15.97
CA GLY A 280 -11.66 -2.14 14.88
C GLY A 280 -10.64 -1.42 14.04
N ALA A 281 -9.70 -2.16 13.47
CA ALA A 281 -8.82 -1.67 12.43
C ALA A 281 -8.72 -2.70 11.30
N MET A 282 -8.96 -2.28 10.07
CA MET A 282 -8.70 -3.06 8.86
C MET A 282 -7.57 -2.41 8.06
N LYS A 283 -6.57 -3.20 7.70
CA LYS A 283 -5.44 -2.78 6.87
C LYS A 283 -5.41 -3.63 5.62
N ALA A 284 -5.13 -2.99 4.49
CA ALA A 284 -4.88 -3.70 3.24
C ALA A 284 -3.74 -3.05 2.47
N THR A 285 -3.01 -3.89 1.75
CA THR A 285 -2.09 -3.47 0.68
C THR A 285 -2.63 -4.05 -0.61
N LEU A 286 -2.81 -3.22 -1.63
CA LEU A 286 -3.39 -3.63 -2.90
C LEU A 286 -2.82 -2.80 -4.05
N ARG A 287 -3.14 -3.21 -5.27
CA ARG A 287 -3.16 -2.32 -6.43
C ARG A 287 -4.50 -2.44 -7.13
N VAL A 288 -4.95 -1.37 -7.79
CA VAL A 288 -6.08 -1.44 -8.71
C VAL A 288 -5.52 -1.72 -10.10
N ASP A 289 -5.81 -2.90 -10.63
CA ASP A 289 -5.29 -3.36 -11.93
C ASP A 289 -6.07 -2.76 -13.08
N ARG A 290 -7.38 -2.61 -12.90
CA ARG A 290 -8.30 -2.09 -13.90
C ARG A 290 -9.50 -1.44 -13.23
N VAL A 291 -10.02 -0.43 -13.91
CA VAL A 291 -11.34 0.13 -13.63
C VAL A 291 -12.19 0.14 -14.89
N SER A 292 -13.51 0.31 -14.74
CA SER A 292 -14.42 0.43 -15.88
C SER A 292 -14.06 1.64 -16.75
N VAL A 293 -14.18 1.48 -18.06
CA VAL A 293 -13.85 2.51 -19.05
C VAL A 293 -15.06 3.00 -19.86
N SER A 294 -16.22 2.39 -19.65
CA SER A 294 -17.47 2.69 -20.33
C SER A 294 -18.63 2.85 -19.34
N GLY A 295 -19.77 3.38 -19.78
CA GLY A 295 -20.96 3.54 -18.95
C GLY A 295 -21.84 4.73 -19.36
N SER A 296 -23.11 4.70 -18.96
CA SER A 296 -24.09 5.75 -19.26
C SER A 296 -23.99 6.98 -18.34
N GLU A 297 -23.36 6.83 -17.18
CA GLU A 297 -23.20 7.88 -16.17
C GLU A 297 -21.72 8.26 -16.01
N ALA A 298 -21.34 9.45 -16.47
CA ALA A 298 -19.93 9.86 -16.55
C ALA A 298 -19.20 9.90 -15.19
N ASP A 299 -19.91 10.13 -14.08
CA ASP A 299 -19.35 10.16 -12.72
C ASP A 299 -19.20 8.76 -12.09
N LYS A 300 -19.63 7.71 -12.80
CA LYS A 300 -19.50 6.30 -12.40
C LYS A 300 -18.34 5.60 -13.11
N ILE A 301 -17.99 6.06 -14.31
CA ILE A 301 -16.94 5.46 -15.13
C ILE A 301 -15.62 5.47 -14.36
N GLY A 302 -15.07 4.29 -14.11
CA GLY A 302 -13.76 4.15 -13.48
C GLY A 302 -13.78 4.18 -11.94
N ARG A 303 -14.96 4.07 -11.32
CA ARG A 303 -15.15 4.19 -9.87
C ARG A 303 -15.37 2.83 -9.21
N VAL A 304 -14.57 2.52 -8.20
CA VAL A 304 -14.64 1.26 -7.44
C VAL A 304 -14.45 1.51 -5.95
N VAL A 305 -15.24 0.82 -5.12
CA VAL A 305 -15.01 0.76 -3.67
C VAL A 305 -14.10 -0.43 -3.36
N VAL A 306 -13.07 -0.21 -2.53
CA VAL A 306 -12.05 -1.22 -2.19
C VAL A 306 -12.05 -1.64 -0.72
N GLY A 307 -12.67 -0.84 0.15
CA GLY A 307 -12.79 -1.14 1.58
C GLY A 307 -13.96 -0.40 2.21
N GLN A 308 -14.64 -1.02 3.17
CA GLN A 308 -15.83 -0.44 3.80
C GLN A 308 -15.92 -0.79 5.29
N ILE A 309 -16.67 0.02 6.03
CA ILE A 309 -17.39 -0.41 7.22
C ILE A 309 -18.86 -0.25 6.91
N HIS A 310 -19.64 -1.28 7.25
CA HIS A 310 -21.08 -1.26 7.08
C HIS A 310 -21.75 -1.40 8.45
N GLY A 311 -22.77 -0.59 8.70
CA GLY A 311 -23.73 -0.79 9.79
C GLY A 311 -24.94 -1.61 9.34
N PRO A 312 -26.03 -1.62 10.13
CA PRO A 312 -27.23 -2.39 9.78
C PRO A 312 -27.95 -1.89 8.52
N SER A 313 -27.95 -0.56 8.30
CA SER A 313 -28.72 0.08 7.22
C SER A 313 -27.96 1.18 6.47
N THR A 314 -26.74 1.53 6.91
CA THR A 314 -25.95 2.65 6.40
C THR A 314 -24.47 2.30 6.44
N GLU A 315 -23.63 3.07 5.73
CA GLU A 315 -22.20 2.80 5.64
C GLU A 315 -21.38 3.92 6.30
N PRO A 316 -20.79 3.68 7.49
CA PRO A 316 -19.83 4.60 8.10
C PRO A 316 -18.67 4.99 7.19
N ILE A 317 -18.26 4.09 6.29
CA ILE A 317 -17.27 4.42 5.27
C ILE A 317 -17.37 3.50 4.06
N ARG A 318 -17.25 4.10 2.87
CA ARG A 318 -16.92 3.43 1.62
C ARG A 318 -15.68 4.10 1.04
N LEU A 319 -14.54 3.40 1.00
CA LEU A 319 -13.28 3.90 0.46
C LEU A 319 -13.22 3.65 -1.05
N TYR A 320 -13.18 4.71 -1.83
CA TYR A 320 -13.19 4.69 -3.28
C TYR A 320 -11.79 4.88 -3.86
N TYR A 321 -11.51 4.14 -4.92
CA TYR A 321 -10.55 4.52 -5.96
C TYR A 321 -11.35 4.95 -7.20
N HIS A 322 -10.99 6.07 -7.83
CA HIS A 322 -11.69 6.57 -9.00
C HIS A 322 -10.72 7.17 -10.01
N LYS A 323 -10.64 6.55 -11.18
CA LYS A 323 -9.80 7.02 -12.29
C LYS A 323 -10.59 6.97 -13.60
N ARG A 324 -10.72 8.10 -14.30
CA ARG A 324 -11.35 8.10 -15.63
C ARG A 324 -10.38 7.57 -16.70
N PRO A 325 -10.87 7.13 -17.87
CA PRO A 325 -10.02 6.61 -18.95
C PRO A 325 -8.89 7.57 -19.34
N SER A 326 -9.18 8.87 -19.45
CA SER A 326 -8.22 9.91 -19.86
C SER A 326 -7.25 10.36 -18.75
N ASP A 327 -7.51 10.01 -17.49
CA ASP A 327 -6.69 10.47 -16.37
C ASP A 327 -5.40 9.62 -16.27
N SER A 328 -4.33 10.21 -15.75
CA SER A 328 -3.06 9.49 -15.54
C SER A 328 -3.03 8.75 -14.20
N ARG A 329 -3.74 9.29 -13.20
CA ARG A 329 -3.81 8.82 -11.82
C ARG A 329 -5.26 8.84 -11.35
N GLY A 330 -5.60 7.93 -10.45
CA GLY A 330 -6.89 7.91 -9.77
C GLY A 330 -6.86 8.69 -8.45
N ALA A 331 -8.01 9.25 -8.10
CA ALA A 331 -8.25 9.80 -6.78
C ALA A 331 -8.61 8.70 -5.77
N VAL A 332 -8.25 8.93 -4.51
CA VAL A 332 -8.68 8.12 -3.36
C VAL A 332 -9.42 9.02 -2.37
N TYR A 333 -10.65 8.64 -2.04
CA TYR A 333 -11.54 9.40 -1.17
C TYR A 333 -12.55 8.45 -0.55
N PHE A 334 -13.33 8.89 0.43
CA PHE A 334 -14.40 8.08 0.97
C PHE A 334 -15.75 8.81 1.02
N GLY A 335 -16.81 8.01 0.88
CA GLY A 335 -18.16 8.41 1.24
C GLY A 335 -18.48 7.94 2.65
N THR A 336 -19.21 8.74 3.41
CA THR A 336 -19.71 8.39 4.76
C THR A 336 -21.16 8.80 4.88
N ASP A 337 -22.00 7.86 5.29
CA ASP A 337 -23.42 8.12 5.53
C ASP A 337 -23.68 8.52 6.97
N ASP A 338 -24.55 9.50 7.15
CA ASP A 338 -25.28 9.63 8.40
C ASP A 338 -26.34 8.53 8.54
N LEU A 339 -27.09 8.56 9.66
CA LEU A 339 -28.10 7.54 9.96
C LEU A 339 -29.38 7.69 9.13
N ASP A 340 -29.53 8.81 8.43
CA ASP A 340 -30.63 9.10 7.51
C ASP A 340 -30.23 8.79 6.05
N ASN A 341 -29.08 8.11 5.86
CA ASN A 341 -28.53 7.73 4.56
C ASN A 341 -28.12 8.93 3.69
N ASN A 342 -27.78 10.06 4.31
CA ASN A 342 -27.17 11.19 3.61
C ASN A 342 -25.66 10.96 3.50
N ASN A 343 -25.19 10.77 2.27
CA ASN A 343 -23.77 10.56 1.99
C ASN A 343 -23.01 11.89 1.89
N THR A 344 -21.88 11.97 2.60
CA THR A 344 -20.90 13.07 2.47
C THR A 344 -19.57 12.55 1.96
N TRP A 345 -18.83 13.39 1.23
CA TRP A 345 -17.57 13.02 0.60
C TRP A 345 -16.38 13.63 1.33
N VAL A 346 -15.37 12.82 1.61
CA VAL A 346 -14.14 13.24 2.26
C VAL A 346 -12.93 12.87 1.39
N ASN A 347 -12.16 13.88 1.03
CA ASN A 347 -10.99 13.76 0.16
C ASN A 347 -9.78 13.22 0.95
N ILE A 348 -8.97 12.35 0.31
CA ILE A 348 -7.66 11.92 0.85
C ILE A 348 -6.56 12.28 -0.14
N LEU A 349 -6.61 11.67 -1.33
CA LEU A 349 -5.75 11.98 -2.48
C LEU A 349 -6.66 12.38 -3.64
N GLY A 350 -7.07 13.64 -3.69
CA GLY A 350 -8.17 14.09 -4.55
C GLY A 350 -9.54 13.68 -4.02
N GLY A 351 -10.55 13.69 -4.89
CA GLY A 351 -11.95 13.48 -4.53
C GLY A 351 -12.89 13.38 -5.72
N PRO A 352 -14.21 13.26 -5.50
CA PRO A 352 -15.20 13.20 -6.59
C PRO A 352 -15.13 14.37 -7.57
N ASN A 353 -14.71 15.55 -7.08
CA ASN A 353 -14.54 16.77 -7.87
C ASN A 353 -13.07 17.04 -8.26
N GLN A 354 -12.16 16.09 -8.00
CA GLN A 354 -10.72 16.20 -8.23
C GLN A 354 -10.11 14.81 -8.55
N LEU A 355 -10.46 14.25 -9.72
CA LEU A 355 -10.20 12.85 -10.08
C LEU A 355 -8.80 12.54 -10.62
N ASN A 356 -8.06 13.54 -11.12
CA ASN A 356 -6.68 13.39 -11.63
C ASN A 356 -5.69 14.21 -10.78
N PRO A 357 -5.59 13.97 -9.46
CA PRO A 357 -4.69 14.72 -8.60
C PRO A 357 -3.23 14.32 -8.87
N VAL A 358 -2.30 15.28 -8.76
CA VAL A 358 -0.86 15.05 -8.99
C VAL A 358 -0.30 13.98 -8.05
N ASN A 359 -0.79 13.93 -6.81
CA ASN A 359 -0.47 12.93 -5.80
C ASN A 359 -1.41 11.70 -5.81
N GLY A 360 -2.18 11.50 -6.88
CA GLY A 360 -3.05 10.34 -7.05
C GLY A 360 -2.29 9.04 -7.31
N ILE A 361 -3.03 7.94 -7.45
CA ILE A 361 -2.47 6.59 -7.57
C ILE A 361 -2.73 6.04 -8.98
N ALA A 362 -1.68 5.64 -9.70
CA ALA A 362 -1.83 5.05 -11.03
C ALA A 362 -2.42 3.62 -10.95
N LEU A 363 -3.01 3.14 -12.05
CA LEU A 363 -3.34 1.71 -12.16
C LEU A 363 -2.05 0.89 -12.07
N GLY A 364 -2.10 -0.26 -11.41
CA GLY A 364 -0.94 -1.12 -11.18
C GLY A 364 0.05 -0.62 -10.11
N GLN A 365 -0.06 0.62 -9.64
CA GLN A 365 0.74 1.13 -8.52
C GLN A 365 0.22 0.51 -7.21
N THR A 366 1.12 -0.09 -6.43
CA THR A 366 0.77 -0.62 -5.11
C THR A 366 0.54 0.51 -4.13
N TRP A 367 -0.38 0.32 -3.20
CA TRP A 367 -0.65 1.24 -2.11
C TRP A 367 -1.32 0.52 -0.95
N SER A 368 -1.30 1.14 0.22
CA SER A 368 -1.94 0.60 1.42
C SER A 368 -2.98 1.55 1.98
N TYR A 369 -4.01 1.00 2.62
CA TYR A 369 -4.91 1.76 3.48
C TYR A 369 -5.03 1.13 4.87
N GLU A 370 -5.35 1.96 5.85
CA GLU A 370 -5.83 1.57 7.18
C GLU A 370 -7.12 2.33 7.48
N ILE A 371 -8.19 1.60 7.78
CA ILE A 371 -9.44 2.14 8.32
C ILE A 371 -9.51 1.70 9.78
N LYS A 372 -9.38 2.65 10.70
CA LYS A 372 -9.38 2.40 12.15
C LYS A 372 -10.50 3.18 12.83
N VAL A 373 -11.24 2.52 13.69
CA VAL A 373 -12.26 3.13 14.56
C VAL A 373 -11.89 2.87 16.01
N THR A 374 -11.88 3.92 16.82
CA THR A 374 -11.77 3.85 18.29
C THR A 374 -12.85 4.72 18.91
N GLY A 375 -13.84 4.10 19.54
CA GLY A 375 -15.09 4.76 19.91
C GLY A 375 -15.81 5.25 18.66
N LEU A 376 -16.05 6.56 18.56
CA LEU A 376 -16.63 7.19 17.36
C LEU A 376 -15.57 7.86 16.48
N LEU A 377 -14.29 7.80 16.85
CA LEU A 377 -13.22 8.40 16.06
C LEU A 377 -12.76 7.42 14.99
N MET A 378 -13.01 7.76 13.72
CA MET A 378 -12.48 7.03 12.58
C MET A 378 -11.23 7.74 12.04
N THR A 379 -10.18 6.97 11.76
CA THR A 379 -8.97 7.41 11.05
C THR A 379 -8.80 6.58 9.80
N VAL A 380 -8.60 7.24 8.67
CA VAL A 380 -8.33 6.63 7.37
C VAL A 380 -6.96 7.08 6.90
N LYS A 381 -6.02 6.15 6.83
CA LYS A 381 -4.66 6.39 6.33
C LYS A 381 -4.50 5.75 4.97
N VAL A 382 -3.96 6.47 3.99
CA VAL A 382 -3.64 5.98 2.64
C VAL A 382 -2.17 6.23 2.37
N THR A 383 -1.45 5.21 1.91
CA THR A 383 0.00 5.26 1.67
C THR A 383 0.32 4.68 0.28
N PRO A 384 0.54 5.53 -0.74
CA PRO A 384 1.02 5.07 -2.04
C PRO A 384 2.44 4.49 -1.96
N GLU A 385 2.75 3.48 -2.77
CA GLU A 385 4.13 2.99 -2.94
C GLU A 385 5.04 4.13 -3.43
N GLY A 386 6.18 4.30 -2.75
CA GLY A 386 7.13 5.39 -3.01
C GLY A 386 6.63 6.79 -2.62
N GLY A 387 5.48 6.90 -1.95
CA GLY A 387 4.87 8.17 -1.53
C GLY A 387 4.68 8.31 -0.02
N SER A 388 4.32 9.52 0.42
CA SER A 388 4.00 9.79 1.82
C SER A 388 2.58 9.35 2.18
N ALA A 389 2.40 8.91 3.42
CA ALA A 389 1.08 8.61 3.95
C ALA A 389 0.25 9.89 4.14
N THR A 390 -1.02 9.84 3.75
CA THR A 390 -2.03 10.85 4.07
C THR A 390 -3.03 10.24 5.04
N THR A 391 -3.27 10.92 6.16
CA THR A 391 -4.22 10.49 7.19
C THR A 391 -5.33 11.50 7.33
N VAL A 392 -6.57 11.02 7.31
CA VAL A 392 -7.77 11.82 7.54
C VAL A 392 -8.54 11.26 8.73
N THR A 393 -9.06 12.15 9.56
CA THR A 393 -9.89 11.80 10.71
C THR A 393 -11.33 12.22 10.46
N HIS A 394 -12.27 11.38 10.85
CA HIS A 394 -13.70 11.62 10.74
C HIS A 394 -14.41 11.09 11.99
N THR A 395 -15.39 11.82 12.51
CA THR A 395 -16.17 11.39 13.68
C THR A 395 -17.46 10.76 13.21
N LEU A 396 -17.66 9.48 13.54
CA LEU A 396 -18.90 8.78 13.26
C LEU A 396 -20.07 9.42 14.05
N PRO A 397 -21.27 9.55 13.47
CA PRO A 397 -22.47 9.94 14.19
C PRO A 397 -22.70 9.10 15.44
N SER A 398 -23.15 9.74 16.53
CA SER A 398 -23.33 9.07 17.83
C SER A 398 -24.34 7.93 17.81
N GLY A 399 -25.28 7.90 16.87
CA GLY A 399 -26.22 6.78 16.75
C GLY A 399 -25.65 5.52 16.09
N TYR A 400 -24.35 5.49 15.76
CA TYR A 400 -23.60 4.24 15.56
C TYR A 400 -23.20 3.56 16.87
N ASN A 401 -23.37 4.23 18.03
CA ASN A 401 -23.35 3.52 19.31
C ASN A 401 -24.47 2.47 19.33
N ASP A 402 -24.17 1.31 19.90
CA ASP A 402 -25.09 0.17 20.00
C ASP A 402 -25.57 -0.35 18.63
N LYS A 403 -24.82 -0.10 17.55
CA LYS A 403 -25.02 -0.70 16.24
C LYS A 403 -23.89 -1.67 15.94
N TYR A 404 -24.26 -2.83 15.39
CA TYR A 404 -23.25 -3.76 14.91
C TYR A 404 -22.61 -3.21 13.64
N LEU A 405 -21.31 -3.40 13.53
CA LEU A 405 -20.45 -2.99 12.44
C LEU A 405 -19.68 -4.20 11.93
N TYR A 406 -19.32 -4.17 10.65
CA TYR A 406 -18.46 -5.16 10.03
C TYR A 406 -17.66 -4.55 8.89
N PHE A 407 -16.44 -5.04 8.70
CA PHE A 407 -15.60 -4.66 7.58
C PHE A 407 -16.02 -5.36 6.28
N LYS A 408 -15.71 -4.71 5.15
CA LYS A 408 -15.74 -5.31 3.81
C LYS A 408 -14.50 -4.91 3.02
N ALA A 409 -14.00 -5.79 2.16
CA ALA A 409 -12.84 -5.54 1.30
C ALA A 409 -12.93 -6.35 0.00
N GLY A 410 -12.43 -5.80 -1.10
CA GLY A 410 -12.47 -6.43 -2.42
C GLY A 410 -12.71 -5.39 -3.51
N VAL A 411 -13.58 -5.69 -4.47
CA VAL A 411 -14.08 -4.70 -5.44
C VAL A 411 -15.60 -4.67 -5.46
N TYR A 412 -16.17 -3.53 -5.07
CA TYR A 412 -17.59 -3.23 -5.21
C TYR A 412 -17.77 -2.18 -6.32
N ASN A 413 -18.23 -2.63 -7.49
CA ASN A 413 -18.18 -1.86 -8.73
C ASN A 413 -19.25 -0.75 -8.73
N GLN A 414 -18.84 0.51 -8.77
CA GLN A 414 -19.76 1.64 -8.65
C GLN A 414 -20.25 2.15 -9.99
N ASN A 415 -20.22 1.27 -11.00
CA ASN A 415 -20.74 1.47 -12.34
C ASN A 415 -21.59 0.25 -12.74
N LYS A 416 -22.87 0.49 -13.03
CA LYS A 416 -23.88 -0.53 -13.34
C LYS A 416 -24.30 -0.52 -14.81
N SER A 417 -23.48 0.08 -15.66
CA SER A 417 -23.76 0.25 -17.08
C SER A 417 -22.51 -0.06 -17.88
N ASP A 418 -22.70 -0.70 -19.02
CA ASP A 418 -21.63 -1.03 -19.94
C ASP A 418 -22.08 -0.65 -21.35
N THR A 419 -21.29 0.19 -22.02
CA THR A 419 -21.56 0.64 -23.39
C THR A 419 -20.60 0.06 -24.40
N THR A 420 -19.78 -0.92 -24.00
CA THR A 420 -18.99 -1.76 -24.91
C THR A 420 -19.90 -2.72 -25.65
N SER A 421 -19.47 -3.18 -26.82
CA SER A 421 -20.26 -4.10 -27.66
C SER A 421 -20.39 -5.50 -27.06
N ASP A 422 -19.41 -5.94 -26.28
CA ASP A 422 -19.31 -7.27 -25.67
C ASP A 422 -19.78 -7.30 -24.20
N GLN A 423 -20.11 -6.15 -23.62
CA GLN A 423 -20.56 -5.99 -22.22
C GLN A 423 -19.62 -6.65 -21.20
N SER A 424 -18.31 -6.57 -21.44
CA SER A 424 -17.27 -7.23 -20.63
C SER A 424 -16.50 -6.26 -19.70
N ASP A 425 -16.92 -5.00 -19.62
CA ASP A 425 -16.24 -3.98 -18.83
C ASP A 425 -16.35 -4.28 -17.33
N HIS A 426 -15.27 -4.04 -16.60
CA HIS A 426 -15.12 -4.52 -15.23
C HIS A 426 -14.09 -3.71 -14.44
N VAL A 427 -14.15 -3.88 -13.13
CA VAL A 427 -13.11 -3.44 -12.20
C VAL A 427 -12.31 -4.65 -11.71
N ARG A 428 -11.01 -4.46 -11.46
CA ARG A 428 -10.14 -5.49 -10.88
C ARG A 428 -9.11 -4.87 -9.94
N ALA A 429 -8.94 -5.51 -8.79
CA ALA A 429 -7.87 -5.19 -7.85
C ALA A 429 -7.22 -6.46 -7.32
N THR A 430 -5.93 -6.37 -7.03
CA THR A 430 -5.12 -7.45 -6.45
C THR A 430 -4.65 -7.02 -5.08
N PHE A 431 -5.04 -7.79 -4.06
CA PHE A 431 -4.64 -7.57 -2.67
C PHE A 431 -3.39 -8.39 -2.36
N PHE A 432 -2.43 -7.76 -1.69
CA PHE A 432 -1.17 -8.36 -1.25
C PHE A 432 -1.11 -8.54 0.26
N SER A 433 -1.94 -7.81 1.01
CA SER A 433 -2.18 -8.03 2.44
C SER A 433 -3.60 -7.60 2.75
N LEU A 434 -4.25 -8.32 3.66
CA LEU A 434 -5.53 -7.95 4.25
C LEU A 434 -5.58 -8.47 5.67
N THR A 435 -5.68 -7.57 6.65
CA THR A 435 -5.78 -7.92 8.07
C THR A 435 -6.86 -7.08 8.72
N HIS A 436 -7.47 -7.63 9.76
CA HIS A 436 -8.39 -6.92 10.62
C HIS A 436 -8.16 -7.33 12.08
N VAL A 437 -8.33 -6.38 13.00
CA VAL A 437 -8.15 -6.61 14.45
C VAL A 437 -9.21 -5.86 15.26
N HIS A 438 -9.57 -6.44 16.40
CA HIS A 438 -10.43 -5.85 17.43
C HIS A 438 -9.66 -5.91 18.76
N PRO A 439 -9.31 -4.75 19.36
CA PRO A 439 -8.56 -4.68 20.62
C PRO A 439 -9.23 -5.29 21.84
#